data_AF-A0A3D5JHR2-F1
#
_entry.id   AF-A0A3D5JHR2-F1
#
_cell.length_a   1.000
_cell.length_b   1.000
_cell.length_c   1.000
_cell.angle_alpha   90.00
_cell.angle_beta   90.00
_cell.angle_gamma   90.00
#
_symmetry.space_group_name_H-M   'P 1'
#
loop_
_entity.id
_entity.type
_entity.pdbx_description
1 polymer ?
#
loop_
_entity_poly.entity_id
_entity_poly.type
_entity_poly.pdbx_seq_one_letter_code
_entity_poly.pdbx_strand_id
1 'polypeptide(L)'
;DKARIVEVQSIAVEADFPDTLLYLRNYDKPGFIGDLGSLCGRHGINIATFHLGRKEEGGEAIALVEIDQQIGADVMAELRSLDQVVRADLMHFA
;
A
#
# COMPACT_ATOMS: atom_id res chain seq x y z
N ASP A 1 -14.75 -14.39 15.35
CA ASP A 1 -13.86 -14.12 14.20
C ASP A 1 -13.83 -12.64 13.87
N LYS A 2 -12.65 -12.11 13.53
CA LYS A 2 -12.49 -10.76 13.00
C LYS A 2 -12.58 -10.81 11.47
N ALA A 3 -13.22 -9.80 10.87
CA ALA A 3 -13.26 -9.67 9.42
C ALA A 3 -11.85 -9.37 8.87
N ARG A 4 -11.54 -9.90 7.68
CA ARG A 4 -10.25 -9.74 7.02
C ARG A 4 -10.44 -9.56 5.52
N ILE A 5 -9.57 -8.79 4.91
CA ILE A 5 -9.40 -8.73 3.46
C ILE A 5 -8.62 -9.99 3.09
N VAL A 6 -9.13 -10.76 2.12
CA VAL A 6 -8.48 -12.00 1.63
C VAL A 6 -8.16 -11.92 0.13
N GLU A 7 -8.80 -10.99 -0.58
CA GLU A 7 -8.61 -10.78 -2.01
C GLU A 7 -9.00 -9.35 -2.38
N VAL A 8 -8.25 -8.75 -3.30
CA VAL A 8 -8.62 -7.49 -3.97
C VAL A 8 -8.37 -7.65 -5.46
N GLN A 9 -9.39 -7.41 -6.30
CA GLN A 9 -9.27 -7.50 -7.77
C GLN A 9 -8.69 -8.85 -8.25
N SER A 10 -9.14 -9.97 -7.67
CA SER A 10 -8.64 -11.32 -7.98
C SER A 10 -7.16 -11.55 -7.67
N ILE A 11 -6.57 -10.69 -6.83
CA ILE A 11 -5.23 -10.87 -6.26
C ILE A 11 -5.40 -11.22 -4.79
N ALA A 12 -4.95 -12.42 -4.42
CA ALA A 12 -4.94 -12.88 -3.04
C ALA A 12 -4.03 -11.99 -2.20
N VAL A 13 -4.58 -11.44 -1.13
CA VAL A 13 -3.86 -10.59 -0.16
C VAL A 13 -4.59 -10.68 1.16
N GLU A 14 -3.87 -10.93 2.24
CA GLU A 14 -4.46 -11.14 3.56
C GLU A 14 -4.10 -9.98 4.48
N ALA A 15 -5.08 -9.13 4.81
CA ALA A 15 -4.90 -7.95 5.66
C ALA A 15 -6.11 -7.78 6.59
N ASP A 16 -5.91 -7.10 7.71
CA ASP A 16 -7.01 -6.70 8.59
C ASP A 16 -7.68 -5.41 8.07
N PHE A 17 -8.71 -4.92 8.78
CA PHE A 17 -9.35 -3.63 8.52
C PHE A 17 -8.91 -2.61 9.59
N PRO A 18 -7.76 -1.94 9.44
CA PRO A 18 -7.34 -0.88 10.35
C PRO A 18 -8.11 0.41 10.09
N ASP A 19 -8.08 1.35 11.04
CA ASP A 19 -8.74 2.65 10.92
C ASP A 19 -8.30 3.42 9.66
N THR A 20 -7.02 3.30 9.30
CA THR A 20 -6.44 3.90 8.10
C THR A 20 -5.60 2.88 7.34
N LEU A 21 -5.93 2.67 6.07
CA LEU A 21 -5.24 1.76 5.17
C LEU A 21 -4.85 2.48 3.88
N LEU A 22 -3.58 2.45 3.53
CA LEU A 22 -3.07 2.89 2.25
C LEU A 22 -3.19 1.73 1.25
N TYR A 23 -4.07 1.88 0.27
CA TYR A 23 -4.22 0.98 -0.87
C TYR A 23 -3.34 1.41 -2.02
N LEU A 24 -2.55 0.47 -2.54
CA LEU A 24 -1.71 0.66 -3.70
C LEU A 24 -1.98 -0.42 -4.74
N ARG A 25 -2.22 0.00 -5.98
CA ARG A 25 -2.07 -0.86 -7.15
C ARG A 25 -0.75 -0.48 -7.82
N ASN A 26 0.12 -1.45 -8.00
CA ASN A 26 1.46 -1.26 -8.54
C ASN A 26 1.83 -2.38 -9.51
N TYR A 27 2.94 -2.21 -10.21
CA TYR A 27 3.62 -3.32 -10.87
C TYR A 27 4.65 -3.95 -9.93
N ASP A 28 4.72 -5.29 -9.90
CA ASP A 28 5.71 -6.05 -9.13
C ASP A 28 7.10 -5.92 -9.77
N LYS A 29 7.71 -4.76 -9.60
CA LYS A 29 9.04 -4.43 -10.14
C LYS A 29 10.02 -4.16 -9.00
N PRO A 30 11.31 -4.47 -9.19
CA PRO A 30 12.34 -4.08 -8.25
C PRO A 30 12.27 -2.59 -7.91
N GLY A 31 12.50 -2.26 -6.64
CA GLY A 31 12.51 -0.88 -6.13
C GLY A 31 11.24 -0.47 -5.38
N PHE A 32 10.05 -0.95 -5.78
CA PHE A 32 8.78 -0.43 -5.25
C PHE A 32 8.70 -0.40 -3.71
N ILE A 33 8.97 -1.54 -3.04
CA ILE A 33 8.93 -1.61 -1.58
C ILE A 33 9.98 -0.69 -0.94
N GLY A 34 11.17 -0.59 -1.54
CA GLY A 34 12.25 0.27 -1.05
C GLY A 34 11.93 1.76 -1.23
N ASP A 35 11.35 2.13 -2.37
CA ASP A 35 10.96 3.51 -2.68
C ASP A 35 9.83 3.97 -1.76
N LEU A 36 8.81 3.12 -1.56
CA LEU A 36 7.72 3.35 -0.61
C LEU A 36 8.23 3.47 0.82
N GLY A 37 9.06 2.52 1.28
CA GLY A 37 9.64 2.57 2.62
C GLY A 37 10.52 3.81 2.83
N SER A 38 11.30 4.20 1.81
CA SER A 38 12.14 5.39 1.86
C SER A 38 11.29 6.67 1.89
N LEU A 39 10.20 6.73 1.12
CA LEU A 39 9.26 7.85 1.13
C LEU A 39 8.62 7.99 2.51
N CYS A 40 8.07 6.92 3.08
CA CYS A 40 7.52 6.93 4.43
C CYS A 40 8.57 7.37 5.46
N GLY A 41 9.79 6.82 5.39
CA GLY A 41 10.88 7.17 6.30
C GLY A 41 11.30 8.65 6.22
N ARG A 42 11.37 9.24 5.02
CA ARG A 42 11.67 10.67 4.83
C ARG A 42 10.62 11.58 5.47
N HIS A 43 9.37 11.16 5.46
CA HIS A 43 8.24 11.88 6.03
C HIS A 43 7.96 11.52 7.50
N GLY A 44 8.78 10.67 8.12
CA GLY A 44 8.60 10.25 9.51
C GLY A 44 7.36 9.39 9.75
N ILE A 45 6.93 8.66 8.71
CA ILE A 45 5.75 7.80 8.73
C ILE A 45 6.18 6.36 8.96
N ASN A 46 5.67 5.76 10.03
CA ASN A 46 5.85 4.36 10.36
C ASN A 46 4.84 3.49 9.60
N ILE A 47 5.28 2.30 9.18
CA ILE A 47 4.45 1.28 8.57
C ILE A 47 4.17 0.23 9.63
N ALA A 48 2.92 0.12 10.07
CA ALA A 48 2.51 -0.86 11.08
C ALA A 48 2.39 -2.26 10.47
N THR A 49 1.77 -2.36 9.29
CA THR A 49 1.62 -3.61 8.55
C THR A 49 1.82 -3.39 7.06
N PHE A 50 2.34 -4.41 6.37
CA PHE A 50 2.57 -4.39 4.94
C PHE A 50 2.14 -5.73 4.34
N HIS A 51 1.07 -5.71 3.58
CA HIS A 51 0.54 -6.89 2.90
C HIS A 51 0.66 -6.71 1.40
N LEU A 52 1.29 -7.67 0.72
CA LEU A 52 1.49 -7.64 -0.72
C LEU A 52 0.92 -8.89 -1.37
N GLY A 53 0.00 -8.69 -2.29
CA GLY A 53 -0.46 -9.73 -3.21
C GLY A 53 0.01 -9.39 -4.62
N ARG A 54 0.36 -10.41 -5.40
CA ARG A 54 0.68 -10.27 -6.83
C ARG A 54 -0.09 -11.29 -7.64
N LYS A 55 -0.54 -10.90 -8.83
CA LYS A 55 -1.24 -11.82 -9.74
C LYS A 55 -0.27 -12.83 -10.35
N GLU A 56 0.86 -12.33 -10.81
CA GLU A 56 1.96 -13.07 -11.42
C GLU A 56 3.27 -12.30 -11.21
N GLU A 57 4.39 -13.00 -11.26
CA GLU A 57 5.71 -12.37 -11.11
C GLU A 57 5.95 -11.34 -12.21
N GLY A 58 6.34 -10.11 -11.83
CA GLY A 58 6.56 -9.01 -12.76
C GLY A 58 5.29 -8.32 -13.26
N GLY A 59 4.11 -8.84 -12.90
CA GLY A 59 2.80 -8.32 -13.32
C GLY A 59 2.21 -7.29 -12.36
N GLU A 60 0.88 -7.28 -12.26
CA GLU A 60 0.17 -6.41 -11.33
C GLU A 60 0.21 -6.94 -9.89
N ALA A 61 0.29 -6.01 -8.95
CA ALA A 61 0.29 -6.25 -7.52
C ALA A 61 -0.62 -5.25 -6.79
N ILE A 62 -1.09 -5.69 -5.61
CA ILE A 62 -1.79 -4.87 -4.63
C ILE A 62 -0.95 -4.84 -3.35
N ALA A 63 -0.65 -3.65 -2.86
CA ALA A 63 -0.14 -3.46 -1.50
C ALA A 63 -1.22 -2.82 -0.63
N LEU A 64 -1.44 -3.39 0.55
CA LEU A 64 -2.28 -2.86 1.61
C LEU A 64 -1.38 -2.56 2.79
N VAL A 65 -1.25 -1.27 3.11
CA VAL A 65 -0.26 -0.77 4.05
C VAL A 65 -0.97 0.01 5.14
N GLU A 66 -0.84 -0.45 6.38
CA GLU A 66 -1.29 0.31 7.55
C GLU A 66 -0.17 1.25 8.00
N ILE A 67 -0.56 2.48 8.32
CA ILE A 67 0.36 3.56 8.70
C ILE A 67 -0.14 4.21 9.98
N ASP A 68 0.79 4.61 10.84
CA ASP A 68 0.45 5.17 12.14
C ASP A 68 0.19 6.69 12.09
N GLN A 69 0.77 7.37 11.10
CA GLN A 69 0.69 8.82 10.95
C GLN A 69 -0.22 9.21 9.79
N GLN A 70 -0.84 10.39 9.90
CA GLN A 70 -1.61 10.96 8.81
C GLN A 70 -0.70 11.27 7.61
N ILE A 71 -1.13 10.85 6.43
CA ILE A 71 -0.49 11.21 5.16
C ILE A 71 -1.15 12.48 4.61
N GLY A 72 -0.31 13.48 4.34
CA GLY A 72 -0.71 14.72 3.67
C GLY A 72 -0.87 14.57 2.15
N ALA A 73 -1.48 15.59 1.53
CA ALA A 73 -1.70 15.61 0.08
C ALA A 73 -0.39 15.63 -0.73
N ASP A 74 0.65 16.25 -0.19
CA ASP A 74 2.01 16.29 -0.71
C ASP A 74 2.65 14.90 -0.74
N VAL A 75 2.56 14.16 0.36
CA VAL A 75 3.07 12.79 0.47
C VAL A 75 2.30 11.84 -0.48
N MET A 76 0.97 11.97 -0.58
CA MET A 76 0.19 11.23 -1.57
C MET A 76 0.57 11.56 -3.01
N ALA A 77 0.91 12.82 -3.31
CA ALA A 77 1.33 13.23 -4.65
C ALA A 77 2.70 12.61 -5.01
N GLU A 78 3.65 12.63 -4.08
CA GLU A 78 4.96 12.00 -4.25
C GLU A 78 4.81 10.48 -4.44
N LEU A 79 3.97 9.83 -3.63
CA LEU A 79 3.69 8.40 -3.75
C LEU A 79 3.10 8.02 -5.10
N ARG A 80 2.14 8.82 -5.60
CA ARG A 80 1.53 8.63 -6.93
C ARG A 80 2.50 8.91 -8.08
N SER A 81 3.62 9.56 -7.82
CA SER A 81 4.66 9.85 -8.81
C SER A 81 5.70 8.74 -8.96
N LEU A 82 5.68 7.72 -8.08
CA LEU A 82 6.57 6.56 -8.21
C LEU A 82 6.22 5.77 -9.48
N ASP A 83 7.23 5.44 -10.29
CA ASP A 83 7.07 4.79 -11.60
C ASP A 83 6.32 3.45 -11.54
N GLN A 84 6.39 2.75 -10.42
CA GLN A 84 5.74 1.47 -10.23
C GLN A 84 4.28 1.61 -9.79
N VAL A 85 3.84 2.78 -9.31
CA VAL A 85 2.50 3.01 -8.76
C VAL A 85 1.52 3.36 -9.86
N VAL A 86 0.48 2.56 -9.98
CA VAL A 86 -0.65 2.80 -10.90
C VAL A 86 -1.75 3.58 -10.19
N ARG A 87 -1.98 3.29 -8.91
CA ARG A 87 -3.01 3.93 -8.10
C ARG A 87 -2.61 3.91 -6.63
N ALA A 88 -2.89 5.01 -5.92
CA ALA A 88 -2.72 5.12 -4.49
C ALA A 88 -3.93 5.84 -3.89
N ASP A 89 -4.62 5.19 -2.94
CA ASP A 89 -5.76 5.74 -2.23
C ASP A 89 -5.63 5.50 -0.72
N LEU A 90 -5.99 6.51 0.06
CA LEU A 90 -6.14 6.37 1.50
C LEU A 90 -7.58 5.95 1.79
N MET A 91 -7.74 4.84 2.51
CA MET A 91 -9.04 4.29 2.89
C MET A 91 -9.19 4.38 4.41
N HIS A 92 -10.42 4.66 4.84
CA HIS A 92 -10.78 4.70 6.25
C HIS A 92 -11.88 3.68 6.51
N PHE A 93 -11.65 2.82 7.50
CA PHE A 93 -12.62 1.84 7.96
C PHE A 93 -13.00 2.23 9.40
N ALA A 94 -14.30 2.28 9.68
CA ALA A 94 -14.87 2.73 10.95
C ALA A 94 -15.79 1.66 11.54
#